data_AF-A0A521VFY2-F1
#
_entry.id   AF-A0A521VFY2-F1
#
_cell.length_a   1.000
_cell.length_b   1.000
_cell.length_c   1.000
_cell.angle_alpha   90.00
_cell.angle_beta   90.00
_cell.angle_gamma   90.00
#
_symmetry.space_group_name_H-M   'P 1'
#
loop_
_entity.id
_entity.type
_entity.pdbx_description
1 polymer ?
#
loop_
_entity_poly.entity_id
_entity_poly.type
_entity_poly.pdbx_seq_one_letter_code
_entity_poly.pdbx_strand_id
1 'polypeptide(L)'
;MSELLDALATYIATLSHSAKETHRAEDRHVYAQHLAAAAQFFVAVHAGRVEELRALVASEQHAYGWGYLSNAEGAAAEKAFADFAKFVETNAT
;
A
#
# COMPACT_ATOMS: atom_id res chain seq x y z
N MET A 1 2.20 17.60 0.06
CA MET A 1 1.41 17.01 -1.05
C MET A 1 2.30 16.24 -2.03
N SER A 2 3.34 16.84 -2.63
CA SER A 2 4.29 16.11 -3.51
C SER A 2 4.88 14.88 -2.82
N GLU A 3 5.42 15.06 -1.62
CA GLU A 3 6.07 13.97 -0.88
C GLU A 3 5.12 12.81 -0.54
N LEU A 4 3.83 13.11 -0.30
CA LEU A 4 2.82 12.10 -0.03
C LEU A 4 2.47 11.30 -1.29
N LEU A 5 2.37 11.98 -2.44
CA LEU A 5 2.20 11.32 -3.74
C LEU A 5 3.43 10.51 -4.12
N ASP A 6 4.64 11.00 -3.83
CA ASP A 6 5.91 10.29 -4.11
C ASP A 6 6.04 9.03 -3.24
N ALA A 7 5.67 9.11 -1.96
CA ALA A 7 5.61 7.96 -1.07
C ALA A 7 4.58 6.92 -1.55
N LEU A 8 3.38 7.37 -1.93
CA LEU A 8 2.34 6.50 -2.48
C LEU A 8 2.77 5.86 -3.81
N ALA A 9 3.40 6.63 -4.70
CA ALA A 9 3.90 6.13 -5.98
C ALA A 9 4.98 5.06 -5.78
N THR A 10 5.87 5.25 -4.80
CA THR A 10 6.89 4.26 -4.41
C THR A 10 6.25 2.96 -3.94
N TYR A 11 5.22 3.06 -3.10
CA TYR A 11 4.45 1.89 -2.65
C TYR A 11 3.78 1.17 -3.82
N ILE A 12 3.03 1.88 -4.67
CA ILE A 12 2.34 1.29 -5.84
C ILE A 12 3.33 0.62 -6.79
N ALA A 13 4.47 1.25 -7.06
CA ALA A 13 5.50 0.71 -7.94
C ALA A 13 6.08 -0.59 -7.37
N THR A 14 6.39 -0.62 -6.08
CA THR A 14 6.92 -1.81 -5.40
C THR A 14 5.89 -2.93 -5.40
N LEU A 15 4.65 -2.63 -5.00
CA LEU A 15 3.56 -3.60 -4.98
C LEU A 15 3.28 -4.20 -6.37
N SER A 16 3.25 -3.35 -7.39
CA SER A 16 3.04 -3.78 -8.79
C SER A 16 4.19 -4.65 -9.31
N HIS A 17 5.43 -4.36 -8.89
CA HIS A 17 6.58 -5.17 -9.24
C HIS A 17 6.52 -6.53 -8.52
N SER A 18 6.31 -6.56 -7.21
CA SER A 18 6.14 -7.79 -6.43
C SER A 18 5.02 -8.68 -6.97
N ALA A 19 3.90 -8.09 -7.40
CA ALA A 19 2.79 -8.80 -8.01
C ALA A 19 3.12 -9.43 -9.36
N LYS A 20 4.07 -8.86 -10.12
CA LYS A 20 4.54 -9.40 -11.40
C LYS A 20 5.56 -10.52 -11.20
N GLU A 21 6.45 -10.35 -10.23
CA GLU A 21 7.55 -11.31 -9.95
C GLU A 21 7.08 -12.50 -9.11
N THR A 22 5.95 -12.41 -8.41
CA THR A 22 5.44 -13.58 -7.67
C THR A 22 5.02 -14.70 -8.63
N HIS A 23 5.58 -15.89 -8.42
CA HIS A 23 5.20 -17.09 -9.15
C HIS A 23 4.06 -17.86 -8.46
N ARG A 24 3.61 -17.41 -7.28
CA ARG A 24 2.56 -18.05 -6.50
C ARG A 24 1.18 -17.56 -6.95
N ALA A 25 0.40 -18.47 -7.53
CA ALA A 25 -0.96 -18.17 -7.97
C ALA A 25 -1.86 -17.75 -6.79
N GLU A 26 -1.63 -18.32 -5.60
CA GLU A 26 -2.34 -17.99 -4.37
C GLU A 26 -2.09 -16.55 -3.91
N ASP A 27 -0.92 -15.94 -4.14
CA ASP A 27 -0.68 -14.56 -3.69
C ASP A 27 -1.34 -13.51 -4.62
N ARG A 28 -1.66 -13.87 -5.88
CA ARG A 28 -2.13 -12.92 -6.90
C ARG A 28 -3.40 -12.16 -6.49
N HIS A 29 -4.33 -12.84 -5.82
CA HIS A 29 -5.56 -12.20 -5.37
C HIS A 29 -5.30 -11.21 -4.23
N VAL A 30 -4.35 -11.52 -3.35
CA VAL A 30 -3.92 -10.64 -2.25
C VAL A 30 -3.24 -9.39 -2.82
N TYR A 31 -2.32 -9.55 -3.77
CA TYR A 31 -1.74 -8.40 -4.50
C TYR A 31 -2.78 -7.52 -5.18
N ALA A 32 -3.80 -8.11 -5.81
CA ALA A 32 -4.88 -7.35 -6.44
C ALA A 32 -5.71 -6.56 -5.42
N GLN A 33 -5.95 -7.11 -4.23
CA GLN A 33 -6.63 -6.40 -3.13
C GLN A 33 -5.82 -5.19 -2.67
N HIS A 34 -4.52 -5.37 -2.43
CA HIS A 34 -3.64 -4.26 -2.05
C HIS A 34 -3.54 -3.17 -3.13
N LEU A 35 -3.54 -3.56 -4.41
CA LEU A 35 -3.54 -2.59 -5.51
C LEU A 35 -4.86 -1.80 -5.57
N ALA A 36 -5.98 -2.44 -5.25
CA ALA A 36 -7.27 -1.75 -5.14
C ALA A 36 -7.30 -0.76 -3.97
N ALA A 37 -6.73 -1.13 -2.82
CA ALA A 37 -6.58 -0.22 -1.69
C ALA A 37 -5.66 0.97 -2.03
N ALA A 38 -4.54 0.71 -2.70
CA ALA A 38 -3.63 1.78 -3.14
C ALA A 38 -4.29 2.77 -4.11
N ALA A 39 -5.22 2.32 -4.96
CA ALA A 39 -6.03 3.20 -5.80
C ALA A 39 -6.96 4.09 -4.96
N GLN A 40 -7.54 3.58 -3.87
CA GLN A 40 -8.34 4.39 -2.94
C GLN A 40 -7.47 5.42 -2.22
N PHE A 41 -6.24 5.06 -1.83
CA PHE A 41 -5.29 6.01 -1.24
C PHE A 41 -5.00 7.16 -2.21
N PHE A 42 -4.78 6.85 -3.50
CA PHE A 42 -4.54 7.87 -4.51
C PHE A 42 -5.70 8.86 -4.62
N VAL A 43 -6.94 8.36 -4.63
CA VAL A 43 -8.13 9.22 -4.65
C VAL A 43 -8.17 10.14 -3.43
N ALA A 44 -7.92 9.61 -2.22
CA ALA A 44 -7.91 10.39 -0.99
C ALA A 44 -6.79 11.45 -0.98
N VAL A 45 -5.57 11.09 -1.40
CA VAL A 45 -4.43 12.01 -1.51
C VAL A 45 -4.72 13.11 -2.53
N HIS A 46 -5.19 12.74 -3.73
CA HIS A 46 -5.50 13.70 -4.79
C HIS A 46 -6.63 14.67 -4.40
N ALA A 47 -7.61 14.19 -3.63
CA ALA A 47 -8.70 15.01 -3.12
C ALA A 47 -8.33 15.80 -1.83
N GLY A 48 -7.12 15.64 -1.30
CA GLY A 48 -6.69 16.29 -0.06
C GLY A 48 -7.41 15.81 1.20
N ARG A 49 -7.99 14.60 1.17
CA ARG A 49 -8.81 14.04 2.26
C ARG A 49 -7.95 13.22 3.23
N VAL A 50 -7.20 13.92 4.05
CA VAL A 50 -6.21 13.32 4.96
C VAL A 50 -6.84 12.34 5.97
N GLU A 51 -7.98 12.67 6.57
CA GLU A 51 -8.66 11.78 7.52
C GLU A 51 -9.17 10.50 6.84
N GLU A 52 -9.69 10.61 5.62
CA GLU A 52 -10.10 9.44 4.81
C GLU A 52 -8.88 8.56 4.51
N LEU A 53 -7.76 9.17 4.12
CA LEU A 53 -6.52 8.44 3.88
C LEU A 53 -6.03 7.68 5.13
N ARG A 54 -6.05 8.31 6.31
CA ARG A 54 -5.66 7.66 7.58
C ARG A 54 -6.54 6.44 7.89
N ALA A 55 -7.86 6.57 7.71
CA ALA A 55 -8.78 5.46 7.91
C ALA A 55 -8.52 4.30 6.94
N LEU A 56 -8.27 4.63 5.66
CA LEU A 56 -7.93 3.65 4.63
C LEU A 56 -6.61 2.92 4.93
N VAL A 57 -5.56 3.65 5.36
CA VAL A 57 -4.28 3.08 5.76
C VAL A 57 -4.42 2.15 6.97
N ALA A 58 -5.19 2.55 7.98
CA ALA A 58 -5.44 1.71 9.15
C ALA A 58 -6.17 0.40 8.77
N SER A 59 -7.17 0.49 7.88
CA SER A 59 -7.86 -0.69 7.34
C SER A 59 -6.90 -1.62 6.60
N GLU A 60 -6.00 -1.06 5.80
CA GLU A 60 -5.04 -1.84 5.03
C GLU A 60 -3.99 -2.51 5.91
N GLN A 61 -3.59 -1.86 7.00
CA GLN A 61 -2.68 -2.45 7.98
C GLN A 61 -3.28 -3.71 8.63
N HIS A 62 -4.60 -3.72 8.86
CA HIS A 62 -5.30 -4.93 9.28
C HIS A 62 -5.32 -6.01 8.17
N ALA A 63 -5.48 -5.62 6.91
CA ALA A 63 -5.49 -6.55 5.78
C ALA A 63 -4.14 -7.29 5.62
N TYR A 64 -3.02 -6.57 5.70
CA TYR A 64 -1.68 -7.18 5.73
C TYR A 64 -1.49 -8.14 6.93
N GLY A 65 -2.14 -7.88 8.06
CA GLY A 65 -2.12 -8.77 9.22
C GLY A 65 -2.91 -10.08 9.05
N TRP A 66 -3.85 -10.15 8.09
CA TRP A 66 -4.69 -11.33 7.84
C TRP A 66 -4.31 -12.09 6.56
N GLY A 67 -3.76 -11.40 5.56
CA GLY A 67 -3.29 -11.98 4.31
C GLY A 67 -1.80 -11.75 4.12
N TYR A 68 -0.98 -12.72 4.52
CA TYR A 68 0.47 -12.61 4.34
C TYR A 68 0.85 -12.88 2.88
N LEU A 69 1.65 -11.99 2.31
CA LEU A 69 2.29 -12.19 1.01
C LEU A 69 3.58 -12.97 1.18
N SER A 70 3.73 -14.06 0.43
CA SER A 70 4.88 -14.96 0.60
C SER A 70 6.19 -14.39 0.02
N ASN A 71 7.31 -14.95 0.51
CA ASN A 71 8.66 -14.78 -0.04
C ASN A 71 9.21 -13.33 0.01
N ALA A 72 10.30 -13.08 -0.73
CA ALA A 72 11.00 -11.81 -0.74
C ALA A 72 10.15 -10.69 -1.36
N GLU A 73 9.32 -11.03 -2.34
CA GLU A 73 8.43 -10.13 -3.06
C GLU A 73 7.32 -9.62 -2.13
N GLY A 74 6.75 -10.53 -1.33
CA GLY A 74 5.75 -10.19 -0.31
C GLY A 74 6.34 -9.31 0.79
N ALA A 75 7.51 -9.66 1.30
CA ALA A 75 8.22 -8.85 2.29
C ALA A 75 8.56 -7.44 1.77
N ALA A 76 8.91 -7.32 0.48
CA ALA A 76 9.17 -6.02 -0.15
C ALA A 76 7.90 -5.16 -0.23
N ALA A 77 6.76 -5.77 -0.60
CA ALA A 77 5.47 -5.08 -0.67
C ALA A 77 4.99 -4.64 0.73
N GLU A 78 5.12 -5.51 1.73
CA GLU A 78 4.76 -5.22 3.12
C GLU A 78 5.65 -4.10 3.70
N LYS A 79 6.96 -4.14 3.42
CA LYS A 79 7.87 -3.07 3.83
C LYS A 79 7.51 -1.73 3.19
N ALA A 80 7.23 -1.72 1.88
CA ALA A 80 6.86 -0.49 1.18
C ALA A 80 5.54 0.10 1.71
N PHE A 81 4.57 -0.76 2.05
CA PHE A 81 3.36 -0.33 2.73
C PHE A 81 3.66 0.27 4.11
N ALA A 82 4.47 -0.40 4.93
CA ALA A 82 4.83 0.09 6.26
C ALA A 82 5.53 1.46 6.22
N ASP A 83 6.43 1.66 5.25
CA ASP A 83 7.12 2.93 5.03
C ASP A 83 6.12 4.03 4.63
N PHE A 84 5.15 3.73 3.75
CA PHE A 84 4.07 4.65 3.39
C PHE A 84 3.13 4.98 4.57
N ALA A 85 2.69 3.96 5.31
CA ALA A 85 1.79 4.13 6.45
C ALA A 85 2.42 5.05 7.52
N LYS A 86 3.69 4.82 7.85
CA LYS A 86 4.44 5.67 8.77
C LYS A 86 4.57 7.11 8.27
N PHE A 87 4.74 7.30 6.96
CA PHE A 87 4.77 8.63 6.36
C PHE A 87 3.43 9.36 6.54
N VAL A 88 2.30 8.68 6.32
CA VAL A 88 0.95 9.23 6.53
C VAL A 88 0.73 9.63 7.98
N GLU A 89 1.12 8.78 8.93
CA GLU A 89 1.01 9.09 10.38
C GLU A 89 1.82 10.33 10.79
N THR A 90 3.01 10.50 10.20
CA THR A 90 3.94 11.55 10.61
C THR A 90 3.68 12.90 9.93
N ASN A 91 3.23 12.90 8.67
CA ASN A 91 3.25 14.10 7.81
C ASN A 91 1.89 14.54 7.29
N ALA A 92 0.85 13.72 7.41
CA ALA A 92 -0.49 14.11 6.98
C ALA A 92 -1.15 14.91 8.13
N THR A 93 -0.76 16.17 8.32
CA THR A 93 -1.34 17.13 9.29
C THR A 93 -2.05 18.26 8.58
#